data_AF-A0A1M5K9A7-F1
#
_entry.id   AF-A0A1M5K9A7-F1
#
_cell.length_a   1.000
_cell.length_b   1.000
_cell.length_c   1.000
_cell.angle_alpha   90.00
_cell.angle_beta   90.00
_cell.angle_gamma   90.00
#
_symmetry.space_group_name_H-M   'P 1'
#
loop_
_entity.id
_entity.type
_entity.pdbx_description
1 polymer ?
#
loop_
_entity_poly.entity_id
_entity_poly.type
_entity_poly.pdbx_seq_one_letter_code
_entity_poly.pdbx_strand_id
1 'polypeptide(L)'
;MFMLLTGLTFCTTEKATVKLSPQQADNIRVAIMNWMECEECNAGELDTLVRHGNQVVGSLDAILADGPSSARRETYESHLRDVYREMVEYQKSHPQDKTAGSEDDYVNTYMQNYLALYQTRAATALSAIGGKDARAALEKAEKRELRPDVKAVVQESLKKIKN
;
A
#
# COMPACT_ATOMS: atom_id res chain seq x y z
N MET A 1 -33.59 48.65 11.65
CA MET A 1 -32.37 47.90 11.27
C MET A 1 -32.34 46.64 12.13
N PHE A 2 -32.98 45.57 11.67
CA PHE A 2 -33.16 44.31 12.41
C PHE A 2 -32.18 43.28 11.83
N MET A 3 -31.21 42.85 12.63
CA MET A 3 -30.31 41.73 12.32
C MET A 3 -31.00 40.44 12.74
N LEU A 4 -31.39 39.61 11.76
CA LEU A 4 -31.83 38.23 11.97
C LEU A 4 -30.60 37.33 12.04
N LEU A 5 -30.26 36.89 13.26
CA LEU A 5 -29.29 35.84 13.54
C LEU A 5 -29.96 34.48 13.31
N THR A 6 -29.74 33.88 12.15
CA THR A 6 -30.11 32.50 11.86
C THR A 6 -29.11 31.55 12.54
N GLY A 7 -29.56 30.86 13.59
CA GLY A 7 -28.81 29.80 14.25
C GLY A 7 -28.74 28.55 13.37
N LEU A 8 -27.57 28.27 12.80
CA LEU A 8 -27.26 27.01 12.14
C LEU A 8 -26.90 25.97 13.21
N THR A 9 -27.83 25.06 13.50
CA THR A 9 -27.57 23.87 14.32
C THR A 9 -26.72 22.90 13.51
N PHE A 10 -25.42 22.82 13.81
CA PHE A 10 -24.54 21.78 13.26
C PHE A 10 -24.87 20.43 13.93
N CYS A 11 -25.53 19.53 13.21
CA CYS A 11 -25.58 18.13 13.59
C CYS A 11 -24.20 17.50 13.32
N THR A 12 -23.37 17.39 14.35
CA THR A 12 -22.14 16.61 14.30
C THR A 12 -22.49 15.12 14.36
N THR A 13 -22.43 14.42 13.23
CA THR A 13 -22.49 12.95 13.20
C THR A 13 -21.17 12.40 13.74
N GLU A 14 -21.17 12.02 15.01
CA GLU A 14 -20.06 11.29 15.64
C GLU A 14 -19.97 9.91 14.99
N LYS A 15 -18.98 9.70 14.09
CA LYS A 15 -18.67 8.36 13.54
C LYS A 15 -18.25 7.48 14.72
N ALA A 16 -19.11 6.54 15.11
CA ALA A 16 -18.78 5.58 16.17
C ALA A 16 -17.51 4.80 15.80
N THR A 17 -16.42 5.03 16.52
CA THR A 17 -15.18 4.28 16.35
C THR A 17 -15.36 2.86 16.89
N VAL A 18 -15.38 1.88 15.99
CA VAL A 18 -15.42 0.47 16.38
C VAL A 18 -14.11 0.13 17.09
N LYS A 19 -14.17 -0.15 18.39
CA LYS A 19 -13.02 -0.61 19.17
C LYS A 19 -12.74 -2.07 18.83
N LEU A 20 -11.63 -2.34 18.16
CA LEU A 20 -11.16 -3.69 17.87
C LEU A 20 -10.62 -4.36 19.14
N SER A 21 -10.86 -5.66 19.30
CA SER A 21 -10.12 -6.45 20.27
C SER A 21 -8.66 -6.63 19.82
N PRO A 22 -7.71 -6.87 20.74
CA PRO A 22 -6.33 -7.14 20.38
C PRO A 22 -6.18 -8.27 19.34
N GLN A 23 -6.93 -9.37 19.53
CA GLN A 23 -6.91 -10.50 18.59
C GLN A 23 -7.43 -10.12 17.20
N GLN A 24 -8.46 -9.28 17.11
CA GLN A 24 -8.96 -8.80 15.82
C GLN A 24 -7.94 -7.92 15.11
N ALA A 25 -7.28 -7.02 15.85
CA ALA A 25 -6.23 -6.17 15.30
C ALA A 25 -5.04 -6.99 14.79
N ASP A 26 -4.62 -8.04 15.52
CA ASP A 26 -3.58 -8.95 15.07
C ASP A 26 -3.98 -9.74 13.83
N ASN A 27 -5.21 -10.26 13.78
CA ASN A 27 -5.71 -10.98 12.61
C ASN A 27 -5.73 -10.08 11.36
N ILE A 28 -6.18 -8.82 11.52
CA ILE A 28 -6.15 -7.82 10.45
C ILE A 28 -4.73 -7.56 9.97
N ARG A 29 -3.79 -7.35 10.91
CA ARG A 29 -2.39 -7.11 10.58
C ARG A 29 -1.81 -8.27 9.79
N VAL A 30 -2.06 -9.52 10.22
CA VAL A 30 -1.61 -10.72 9.51
C VAL A 30 -2.23 -10.80 8.11
N ALA A 31 -3.53 -10.56 7.97
CA ALA A 31 -4.19 -10.57 6.66
C ALA A 31 -3.60 -9.53 5.70
N ILE A 32 -3.30 -8.33 6.19
CA ILE A 32 -2.62 -7.28 5.40
C ILE A 32 -1.24 -7.75 4.99
N MET A 33 -0.43 -8.28 5.91
CA MET A 33 0.91 -8.74 5.57
C MET A 33 0.89 -9.88 4.54
N ASN A 34 0.00 -10.86 4.70
CA ASN A 34 -0.11 -11.98 3.76
C ASN A 34 -0.45 -11.50 2.35
N TRP A 35 -1.35 -10.52 2.20
CA TRP A 35 -1.64 -9.92 0.90
C TRP A 35 -0.47 -9.07 0.36
N MET A 36 0.22 -8.33 1.22
CA MET A 36 1.32 -7.47 0.77
C MET A 36 2.56 -8.26 0.37
N GLU A 37 2.75 -9.48 0.89
CA GLU A 37 3.98 -10.28 0.72
C GLU A 37 3.78 -11.61 -0.01
N CYS A 38 2.58 -11.90 -0.50
CA CYS A 38 2.39 -13.09 -1.33
C CYS A 38 3.31 -13.08 -2.56
N GLU A 39 3.97 -14.21 -2.82
CA GLU A 39 4.72 -14.44 -4.07
C GLU A 39 3.74 -14.82 -5.18
N GLU A 40 2.90 -15.82 -4.90
CA GLU A 40 1.78 -16.25 -5.73
C GLU A 40 0.48 -15.83 -5.05
N CYS A 41 0.09 -14.57 -5.24
CA CYS A 41 -1.14 -14.04 -4.65
C CYS A 41 -2.35 -14.78 -5.22
N ASN A 42 -3.00 -15.57 -4.36
CA ASN A 42 -4.23 -16.25 -4.72
C ASN A 42 -5.43 -15.37 -4.40
N ALA A 43 -6.61 -15.76 -4.88
CA ALA A 43 -7.85 -15.05 -4.54
C ALA A 43 -8.11 -15.05 -3.02
N GLY A 44 -7.59 -16.05 -2.28
CA GLY A 44 -7.84 -16.23 -0.85
C GLY A 44 -7.32 -15.11 0.06
N GLU A 45 -6.11 -14.58 -0.21
CA GLU A 45 -5.54 -13.50 0.59
C GLU A 45 -6.34 -12.21 0.41
N LEU A 46 -6.68 -11.86 -0.84
CA LEU A 46 -7.49 -10.68 -1.14
C LEU A 46 -8.90 -10.80 -0.56
N ASP A 47 -9.55 -11.95 -0.71
CA ASP A 47 -10.87 -12.21 -0.15
C ASP A 47 -10.88 -12.05 1.38
N THR A 48 -9.77 -12.37 2.04
CA THR A 48 -9.62 -12.17 3.48
C THR A 48 -9.66 -10.68 3.85
N LEU A 49 -8.98 -9.82 3.08
CA LEU A 49 -9.07 -8.37 3.27
C LEU A 49 -10.47 -7.83 2.99
N VAL A 50 -11.12 -8.31 1.92
CA VAL A 50 -12.49 -7.92 1.59
C VAL A 50 -13.45 -8.25 2.74
N ARG A 51 -13.31 -9.41 3.39
CA ARG A 51 -14.13 -9.78 4.57
C ARG A 51 -13.92 -8.85 5.77
N HIS A 52 -12.73 -8.28 5.96
CA HIS A 52 -12.50 -7.28 6.99
C HIS A 52 -13.06 -5.89 6.63
N GLY A 53 -13.24 -5.61 5.33
CA GLY A 53 -13.92 -4.43 4.83
C GLY A 53 -13.31 -3.12 5.32
N ASN A 54 -14.14 -2.21 5.86
CA ASN A 54 -13.70 -0.88 6.31
C ASN A 54 -12.64 -0.91 7.42
N GLN A 55 -12.49 -2.03 8.14
CA GLN A 55 -11.52 -2.13 9.24
C GLN A 55 -10.06 -2.05 8.74
N VAL A 56 -9.79 -2.39 7.47
CA VAL A 56 -8.43 -2.37 6.91
C VAL A 56 -8.14 -1.14 6.03
N VAL A 57 -9.17 -0.35 5.68
CA VAL A 57 -9.05 0.78 4.74
C VAL A 57 -8.01 1.79 5.19
N GLY A 58 -7.97 2.13 6.50
CA GLY A 58 -6.98 3.09 7.01
C GLY A 58 -5.53 2.61 6.85
N SER A 59 -5.28 1.33 7.10
CA SER A 59 -3.95 0.74 6.90
C SER A 59 -3.58 0.66 5.42
N LEU A 60 -4.53 0.32 4.55
CA LEU A 60 -4.30 0.30 3.10
C LEU A 60 -4.09 1.70 2.51
N ASP A 61 -4.79 2.73 3.01
CA ASP A 61 -4.52 4.14 2.66
C ASP A 61 -3.07 4.52 3.03
N ALA A 62 -2.62 4.17 4.23
CA ALA A 62 -1.24 4.42 4.66
C ALA A 62 -0.20 3.68 3.78
N ILE A 63 -0.47 2.43 3.40
CA ILE A 63 0.43 1.67 2.51
C ILE A 63 0.42 2.23 1.08
N LEU A 64 -0.75 2.62 0.56
CA LEU A 64 -0.85 3.28 -0.74
C LEU A 64 -0.10 4.62 -0.74
N ALA A 65 -0.16 5.32 0.39
CA ALA A 65 0.51 6.57 0.61
C ALA A 65 2.04 6.44 0.62
N ASP A 66 2.56 5.59 1.50
CA ASP A 66 3.97 5.63 1.90
C ASP A 66 4.74 4.34 1.56
N GLY A 67 4.02 3.33 1.06
CA GLY A 67 4.55 2.01 0.77
C GLY A 67 4.70 1.14 2.04
N PRO A 68 5.65 0.19 2.05
CA PRO A 68 5.99 -0.61 3.24
C PRO A 68 6.51 0.27 4.39
N SER A 69 6.42 -0.24 5.62
CA SER A 69 6.94 0.46 6.81
C SER A 69 8.45 0.70 6.71
N SER A 70 8.97 1.69 7.45
CA SER A 70 10.41 1.99 7.49
C SER A 70 11.25 0.76 7.84
N ALA A 71 10.88 0.02 8.88
CA ALA A 71 11.58 -1.21 9.27
C ALA A 71 11.63 -2.24 8.13
N ARG A 72 10.54 -2.41 7.36
CA ARG A 72 10.54 -3.32 6.20
C ARG A 72 11.40 -2.82 5.05
N ARG A 73 11.41 -1.51 4.80
CA ARG A 73 12.29 -0.90 3.80
C ARG A 73 13.76 -1.11 4.15
N GLU A 74 14.14 -0.90 5.41
CA GLU A 74 15.51 -1.13 5.89
C GLU A 74 15.91 -2.61 5.76
N THR A 75 15.04 -3.54 6.15
CA THR A 75 15.30 -4.99 5.97
C THR A 75 15.48 -5.35 4.50
N TYR A 76 14.60 -4.88 3.62
CA TYR A 76 14.69 -5.19 2.19
C TYR A 76 15.90 -4.53 1.52
N GLU A 77 16.23 -3.29 1.90
CA GLU A 77 17.44 -2.61 1.44
C GLU A 77 18.70 -3.40 1.82
N SER A 78 18.82 -3.81 3.08
CA SER A 78 19.95 -4.63 3.54
C SER A 78 20.08 -5.91 2.71
N HIS A 79 18.95 -6.60 2.48
CA HIS A 79 18.92 -7.80 1.66
C HIS A 79 19.39 -7.55 0.22
N LEU A 80 18.95 -6.46 -0.43
CA LEU A 80 19.39 -6.10 -1.78
C LEU A 80 20.91 -5.85 -1.84
N ARG A 81 21.48 -5.22 -0.81
CA ARG A 81 22.92 -5.00 -0.70
C ARG A 81 23.68 -6.31 -0.55
N ASP A 82 23.18 -7.24 0.26
CA ASP A 82 23.75 -8.59 0.39
C ASP A 82 23.74 -9.32 -0.95
N VAL A 83 22.59 -9.33 -1.65
CA VAL A 83 22.45 -9.96 -2.98
C VAL A 83 23.44 -9.35 -3.99
N TYR A 84 23.58 -8.02 -4.04
CA TYR A 84 24.53 -7.38 -4.95
C TYR A 84 25.99 -7.81 -4.66
N ARG A 85 26.37 -7.88 -3.38
CA ARG A 85 27.71 -8.35 -2.99
C ARG A 85 27.95 -9.80 -3.41
N GLU A 86 26.97 -10.68 -3.23
CA GLU A 86 27.04 -12.07 -3.68
C GLU A 86 27.20 -12.17 -5.21
N MET A 87 26.48 -11.34 -5.98
CA MET A 87 26.62 -11.28 -7.45
C MET A 87 28.02 -10.84 -7.88
N VAL A 88 28.60 -9.82 -7.24
CA VAL A 88 29.96 -9.35 -7.50
C VAL A 88 31.00 -10.41 -7.15
N GLU A 89 30.79 -11.16 -6.06
CA GLU A 89 31.66 -12.28 -5.71
C GLU A 89 31.59 -13.40 -6.75
N TYR A 90 30.38 -13.78 -7.17
CA TYR A 90 30.14 -14.81 -8.18
C TYR A 90 30.86 -14.50 -9.51
N GLN A 91 30.92 -13.23 -9.91
CA GLN A 91 31.62 -12.78 -11.12
C GLN A 91 33.12 -13.05 -11.15
N LYS A 92 33.76 -13.17 -9.99
CA LYS A 92 35.20 -13.46 -9.93
C LYS A 92 35.52 -14.82 -10.56
N SER A 93 34.60 -15.76 -10.48
CA SER A 93 34.69 -17.09 -11.12
C SER A 93 33.90 -17.20 -12.43
N HIS A 94 33.03 -16.23 -12.73
CA HIS A 94 32.14 -16.21 -13.91
C HIS A 94 32.20 -14.87 -14.65
N PRO A 95 33.34 -14.54 -15.30
CA PRO A 95 33.59 -13.19 -15.84
C PRO A 95 32.65 -12.79 -16.98
N GLN A 96 31.93 -13.74 -17.59
CA GLN A 96 30.89 -13.46 -18.59
C GLN A 96 29.61 -12.86 -17.98
N ASP A 97 29.35 -13.07 -16.69
CA ASP A 97 28.08 -12.71 -16.02
C ASP A 97 28.18 -11.38 -15.28
N LYS A 98 28.55 -10.30 -15.97
CA LYS A 98 28.82 -8.97 -15.36
C LYS A 98 27.58 -8.31 -14.78
N THR A 99 27.68 -7.79 -13.55
CA THR A 99 26.65 -6.93 -12.95
C THR A 99 26.76 -5.55 -13.58
N ALA A 100 25.64 -5.02 -14.06
CA ALA A 100 25.58 -3.66 -14.56
C ALA A 100 25.35 -2.68 -13.41
N GLY A 101 26.04 -1.53 -13.45
CA GLY A 101 25.83 -0.42 -12.52
C GLY A 101 26.48 -0.60 -11.15
N SER A 102 26.31 0.42 -10.30
CA SER A 102 26.79 0.41 -8.91
C SER A 102 25.82 -0.31 -7.96
N GLU A 103 26.27 -0.62 -6.74
CA GLU A 103 25.41 -1.17 -5.68
C GLU A 103 24.23 -0.24 -5.41
N ASP A 104 24.46 1.08 -5.34
CA ASP A 104 23.40 2.05 -5.06
C ASP A 104 22.39 2.16 -6.21
N ASP A 105 22.83 2.06 -7.46
CA ASP A 105 21.91 2.03 -8.62
C ASP A 105 21.01 0.78 -8.56
N TYR A 106 21.60 -0.37 -8.21
CA TYR A 106 20.88 -1.63 -8.05
C TYR A 106 19.85 -1.50 -6.93
N VAL A 107 20.29 -1.13 -5.72
CA VAL A 107 19.43 -0.97 -4.55
C VAL A 107 18.29 0.00 -4.83
N ASN A 108 18.59 1.19 -5.36
CA ASN A 108 17.56 2.18 -5.68
C ASN A 108 16.53 1.64 -6.67
N THR A 109 16.97 0.98 -7.74
CA THR A 109 16.07 0.41 -8.76
C THR A 109 15.10 -0.61 -8.15
N TYR A 110 15.61 -1.57 -7.37
CA TYR A 110 14.77 -2.60 -6.75
C TYR A 110 13.91 -2.05 -5.61
N MET A 111 14.39 -1.07 -4.84
CA MET A 111 13.59 -0.38 -3.83
C MET A 111 12.38 0.35 -4.44
N GLN A 112 12.57 1.05 -5.57
CA GLN A 112 11.44 1.70 -6.25
C GLN A 112 10.39 0.68 -6.71
N ASN A 113 10.81 -0.50 -7.17
CA ASN A 113 9.89 -1.57 -7.53
C ASN A 113 9.15 -2.15 -6.31
N TYR A 114 9.85 -2.32 -5.20
CA TYR A 114 9.26 -2.78 -3.95
C TYR A 114 8.19 -1.82 -3.41
N LEU A 115 8.46 -0.51 -3.43
CA LEU A 115 7.48 0.52 -3.07
C LEU A 115 6.23 0.45 -3.96
N ALA A 116 6.43 0.42 -5.27
CA ALA A 116 5.34 0.41 -6.24
C ALA A 116 4.50 -0.88 -6.17
N LEU A 117 5.10 -2.02 -5.84
CA LEU A 117 4.40 -3.27 -5.61
C LEU A 117 3.39 -3.12 -4.45
N TYR A 118 3.83 -2.61 -3.30
CA TYR A 118 2.96 -2.40 -2.14
C TYR A 118 1.83 -1.41 -2.45
N GLN A 119 2.15 -0.31 -3.12
CA GLN A 119 1.15 0.69 -3.49
C GLN A 119 0.11 0.11 -4.46
N THR A 120 0.56 -0.63 -5.48
CA THR A 120 -0.32 -1.33 -6.44
C THR A 120 -1.23 -2.34 -5.74
N ARG A 121 -0.68 -3.15 -4.81
CA ARG A 121 -1.46 -4.11 -4.02
C ARG A 121 -2.47 -3.43 -3.10
N ALA A 122 -2.11 -2.31 -2.49
CA ALA A 122 -3.01 -1.52 -1.66
C ALA A 122 -4.16 -0.91 -2.49
N ALA A 123 -3.86 -0.31 -3.63
CA ALA A 123 -4.89 0.22 -4.54
C ALA A 123 -5.84 -0.88 -5.04
N THR A 124 -5.31 -2.07 -5.32
CA THR A 124 -6.11 -3.24 -5.71
C THR A 124 -7.04 -3.70 -4.59
N ALA A 125 -6.51 -3.82 -3.35
CA ALA A 125 -7.31 -4.20 -2.20
C ALA A 125 -8.41 -3.18 -1.87
N LEU A 126 -8.09 -1.87 -1.90
CA LEU A 126 -9.07 -0.80 -1.71
C LEU A 126 -10.20 -0.87 -2.75
N SER A 127 -9.87 -1.15 -4.02
CA SER A 127 -10.88 -1.35 -5.06
C SER A 127 -11.79 -2.54 -4.79
N ALA A 128 -11.22 -3.66 -4.33
CA ALA A 128 -11.97 -4.88 -4.04
C ALA A 128 -12.88 -4.74 -2.81
N ILE A 129 -12.42 -4.01 -1.80
CA ILE A 129 -13.21 -3.66 -0.61
C ILE A 129 -14.37 -2.71 -0.98
N GLY A 130 -14.09 -1.69 -1.80
CA GLY A 130 -15.07 -0.71 -2.23
C GLY A 130 -15.61 0.17 -1.08
N GLY A 131 -16.77 0.78 -1.32
CA GLY A 131 -17.41 1.69 -0.36
C GLY A 131 -16.79 3.09 -0.33
N LYS A 132 -17.45 3.99 0.42
CA LYS A 132 -17.11 5.43 0.43
C LYS A 132 -15.71 5.71 0.96
N ASP A 133 -15.31 5.03 2.03
CA ASP A 133 -14.01 5.26 2.67
C ASP A 133 -12.86 4.75 1.79
N ALA A 134 -12.99 3.58 1.14
CA ALA A 134 -11.95 3.09 0.22
C ALA A 134 -11.83 3.93 -1.06
N ARG A 135 -12.98 4.39 -1.59
CA ARG A 135 -13.00 5.35 -2.70
C ARG A 135 -12.27 6.64 -2.32
N ALA A 136 -12.55 7.21 -1.14
CA ALA A 136 -11.90 8.42 -0.68
C ALA A 136 -10.37 8.25 -0.55
N ALA A 137 -9.89 7.08 -0.09
CA ALA A 137 -8.46 6.78 -0.05
C ALA A 137 -7.83 6.76 -1.46
N LEU A 138 -8.49 6.14 -2.43
CA LEU A 138 -8.02 6.14 -3.82
C LEU A 138 -8.04 7.53 -4.47
N GLU A 139 -9.11 8.32 -4.27
CA GLU A 139 -9.21 9.70 -4.78
C GLU A 139 -8.16 10.63 -4.13
N LYS A 140 -7.82 10.38 -2.85
CA LYS A 140 -6.72 11.06 -2.17
C LYS A 140 -5.37 10.70 -2.79
N ALA A 141 -5.15 9.41 -3.08
CA ALA A 141 -3.92 8.95 -3.72
C ALA A 141 -3.74 9.47 -5.16
N GLU A 142 -4.81 9.56 -5.94
CA GLU A 142 -4.78 10.07 -7.33
C GLU A 142 -4.22 11.50 -7.43
N LYS A 143 -4.42 12.31 -6.38
CA LYS A 143 -3.95 13.70 -6.30
C LYS A 143 -2.46 13.84 -5.94
N ARG A 144 -1.78 12.73 -5.64
CA ARG A 144 -0.35 12.72 -5.29
C ARG A 144 0.52 12.50 -6.51
N GLU A 145 1.78 12.90 -6.38
CA GLU A 145 2.83 12.49 -7.30
C GLU A 145 3.18 11.02 -7.03
N LEU A 146 2.60 10.12 -7.82
CA LEU A 146 2.85 8.68 -7.81
C LEU A 146 3.63 8.28 -9.05
N ARG A 147 4.35 7.15 -8.96
CA ARG A 147 4.98 6.53 -10.14
C ARG A 147 3.90 6.27 -11.22
N PRO A 148 4.17 6.49 -12.52
CA PRO A 148 3.12 6.44 -13.55
C PRO A 148 2.31 5.15 -13.60
N ASP A 149 2.96 4.00 -13.37
CA ASP A 149 2.30 2.69 -13.32
C ASP A 149 1.40 2.53 -12.10
N VAL A 150 1.84 2.97 -10.91
CA VAL A 150 1.02 3.00 -9.68
C VAL A 150 -0.18 3.92 -9.88
N LYS A 151 0.02 5.09 -10.50
CA LYS A 151 -1.06 6.03 -10.82
C LYS A 151 -2.12 5.40 -11.74
N ALA A 152 -1.68 4.66 -12.77
CA ALA A 152 -2.59 3.96 -13.67
C ALA A 152 -3.44 2.91 -12.92
N VAL A 153 -2.84 2.17 -11.97
CA VAL A 153 -3.57 1.21 -11.12
C VAL A 153 -4.59 1.93 -10.23
N VAL A 154 -4.22 3.03 -9.58
CA VAL A 154 -5.15 3.82 -8.74
C VAL A 154 -6.36 4.29 -9.56
N GLN A 155 -6.13 4.80 -10.77
CA GLN A 155 -7.18 5.25 -11.66
C GLN A 155 -8.08 4.11 -12.12
N GLU A 156 -7.51 2.96 -12.44
CA GLU A 156 -8.28 1.77 -12.81
C GLU A 156 -9.11 1.23 -11.62
N SER A 157 -8.52 1.21 -10.43
CA SER A 157 -9.21 0.89 -9.17
C SER A 157 -10.40 1.81 -8.90
N LEU A 158 -10.27 3.12 -9.15
CA LEU A 158 -11.38 4.08 -9.00
C LEU A 158 -12.56 3.77 -9.92
N LYS A 159 -12.31 3.37 -11.16
CA LYS A 159 -13.36 3.02 -12.14
C LYS A 159 -14.16 1.79 -11.73
N LYS A 160 -13.54 0.86 -10.99
CA LYS A 160 -14.15 -0.40 -10.55
C LYS A 160 -15.11 -0.23 -9.38
N ILE A 161 -14.94 0.81 -8.56
CA ILE A 161 -15.85 1.09 -7.45
C ILE A 161 -17.13 1.72 -8.02
N LYS A 162 -18.22 0.95 -8.03
CA LYS A 162 -19.55 1.45 -8.40
C LYS A 162 -20.02 2.50 -7.40
N ASN A 163 -20.65 3.56 -7.91
CA ASN A 163 -21.31 4.60 -7.11
C ASN A 163 -22.53 4.04 -6.37
#